data_AF-A0A831UGP6-F1
#
_entry.id   AF-A0A831UGP6-F1
#
_cell.length_a   1.000
_cell.length_b   1.000
_cell.length_c   1.000
_cell.angle_alpha   90.00
_cell.angle_beta   90.00
_cell.angle_gamma   90.00
#
_symmetry.space_group_name_H-M   'P 1'
#
loop_
_entity.id
_entity.type
_entity.pdbx_description
1 polymer ?
#
loop_
_entity_poly.entity_id
_entity_poly.type
_entity_poly.pdbx_seq_one_letter_code
_entity_poly.pdbx_strand_id
1 'polypeptide(L)' 'MKTIETLGQRLKTLRQEQGLPIDVLAYKARCSTRTLILVEQWNLPPRRRKTRERIAHALGVSYEALWGELEARGGASP' A
#
# COMPACT_ATOMS: atom_id res chain seq x y z
N MET A 1 18.97 16.88 2.46
CA MET A 1 17.50 16.96 2.69
C MET A 1 16.95 15.54 2.70
N LYS A 2 16.24 15.11 3.75
CA LYS A 2 15.50 13.84 3.72
C LYS A 2 14.22 14.08 2.92
N THR A 3 14.07 13.43 1.77
CA THR A 3 12.80 13.44 1.04
C THR A 3 11.76 12.71 1.90
N ILE A 4 10.62 13.34 2.16
CA ILE A 4 9.51 12.70 2.86
C ILE A 4 8.92 11.67 1.88
N GLU A 5 9.10 10.39 2.18
CA GLU A 5 8.51 9.30 1.40
C GLU A 5 6.98 9.30 1.60
N THR A 6 6.22 9.30 0.52
CA THR A 6 4.77 9.12 0.54
C THR A 6 4.39 7.63 0.66
N LEU A 7 3.18 7.34 1.12
CA LEU A 7 2.66 5.97 1.19
C LEU A 7 2.65 5.29 -0.19
N GLY A 8 2.29 6.04 -1.24
CA GLY A 8 2.34 5.56 -2.62
C GLY A 8 3.75 5.20 -3.08
N GLN A 9 4.75 6.04 -2.75
CA GLN A 9 6.15 5.76 -3.04
C GLN A 9 6.64 4.52 -2.29
N ARG A 10 6.32 4.39 -0.99
CA ARG A 10 6.69 3.20 -0.20
C ARG A 10 6.15 1.91 -0.81
N LEU A 11 4.85 1.88 -1.13
CA LEU A 11 4.22 0.71 -1.74
C LEU A 11 4.89 0.36 -3.07
N LYS A 12 5.14 1.37 -3.90
CA LYS A 12 5.79 1.20 -5.20
C LYS A 12 7.21 0.62 -5.05
N THR A 13 8.00 1.15 -4.12
CA THR A 13 9.36 0.68 -3.84
C THR A 13 9.35 -0.80 -3.43
N LEU A 14 8.56 -1.16 -2.42
CA LEU A 14 8.44 -2.55 -1.94
C LEU A 14 8.00 -3.52 -3.05
N ARG A 15 7.08 -3.08 -3.91
CA ARG A 15 6.63 -3.88 -5.06
C ARG A 15 7.76 -4.08 -6.08
N GLN A 16 8.52 -3.02 -6.38
CA GLN A 16 9.59 -3.05 -7.37
C GLN A 16 10.81 -3.85 -6.88
N GLU A 17 11.14 -3.79 -5.59
CA GLU A 17 12.20 -4.61 -4.97
C GLU A 17 11.93 -6.12 -5.11
N GLN A 18 10.66 -6.52 -5.19
CA GLN A 18 10.24 -7.90 -5.44
C GLN A 18 10.05 -8.23 -6.92
N GLY A 19 10.32 -7.28 -7.83
CA GLY A 19 10.12 -7.46 -9.27
C GLY A 19 8.66 -7.71 -9.67
N LEU A 20 7.70 -7.27 -8.86
CA LEU A 20 6.27 -7.55 -9.12
C LEU A 20 5.66 -6.52 -10.07
N PRO A 21 5.06 -6.95 -11.20
CA PRO A 21 4.11 -6.13 -11.94
C PRO A 21 2.91 -5.72 -11.06
N ILE A 22 2.31 -4.57 -11.36
CA ILE A 22 1.23 -4.01 -10.52
C ILE A 22 -0.03 -4.89 -10.51
N ASP A 23 -0.37 -5.49 -11.63
CA ASP A 23 -1.45 -6.47 -11.78
C ASP A 23 -1.16 -7.78 -11.05
N VAL A 24 0.10 -8.23 -11.04
CA VAL A 24 0.52 -9.41 -10.25
C VAL A 24 0.36 -9.14 -8.74
N LEU A 25 0.74 -7.96 -8.25
CA LEU A 25 0.48 -7.61 -6.84
C LEU A 25 -1.03 -7.54 -6.57
N ALA A 26 -1.82 -6.96 -7.48
CA ALA A 26 -3.26 -6.85 -7.33
C ALA A 26 -3.91 -8.24 -7.22
N TYR A 27 -3.49 -9.17 -8.09
CA TYR A 27 -3.92 -10.56 -8.05
C TYR A 27 -3.59 -11.24 -6.72
N LYS A 28 -2.33 -11.15 -6.26
CA LYS A 28 -1.88 -11.71 -4.97
C LYS A 28 -2.65 -11.13 -3.78
N ALA A 29 -2.92 -9.82 -3.79
CA ALA A 29 -3.69 -9.13 -2.74
C ALA A 29 -5.21 -9.31 -2.88
N ARG A 30 -5.68 -9.98 -3.94
CA ARG A 30 -7.10 -10.15 -4.30
C ARG A 30 -7.85 -8.80 -4.37
N CYS A 31 -7.25 -7.79 -4.99
CA CYS A 31 -7.85 -6.48 -5.23
C CYS A 31 -7.78 -6.10 -6.71
N SER A 32 -8.44 -5.01 -7.09
CA SER A 32 -8.36 -4.54 -8.47
C SER A 32 -7.02 -3.86 -8.74
N THR A 33 -6.47 -3.96 -9.94
CA THR A 33 -5.27 -3.21 -10.34
C THR A 33 -5.44 -1.70 -10.11
N ARG A 34 -6.65 -1.17 -10.38
CA ARG A 34 -7.01 0.23 -10.11
C ARG A 34 -6.78 0.61 -8.64
N THR A 35 -7.03 -0.30 -7.70
CA THR A 35 -6.77 -0.06 -6.27
C THR A 35 -5.31 0.29 -6.02
N LEU A 36 -4.36 -0.42 -6.64
CA LEU A 36 -2.93 -0.15 -6.44
C LEU A 36 -2.48 1.10 -7.19
N ILE A 37 -2.99 1.35 -8.40
CA ILE A 37 -2.70 2.60 -9.13
C ILE A 37 -3.16 3.81 -8.29
N LEU A 38 -4.35 3.73 -7.67
CA LEU A 38 -4.87 4.75 -6.75
C LEU A 38 -3.90 5.05 -5.60
N VAL A 39 -3.27 4.02 -5.03
CA VAL A 39 -2.26 4.20 -3.98
C VAL A 39 -0.95 4.78 -4.53
N GLU A 40 -0.38 4.16 -5.57
CA GLU A 40 0.97 4.52 -6.06
C GLU A 40 1.04 5.90 -6.71
N GLN A 41 -0.02 6.31 -7.43
CA GLN A 41 -0.01 7.57 -8.18
C GLN A 41 -0.63 8.74 -7.40
N TRP A 42 -1.65 8.47 -6.58
CA TRP A 42 -2.42 9.55 -5.92
C TRP A 42 -2.46 9.43 -4.40
N ASN A 43 -1.74 8.48 -3.81
CA ASN A 43 -1.68 8.29 -2.36
C ASN A 43 -3.09 8.06 -1.75
N LEU A 44 -3.98 7.40 -2.50
CA LEU A 44 -5.36 7.10 -2.11
C LEU A 44 -5.47 5.64 -1.65
N PRO A 45 -5.32 5.36 -0.34
CA PRO A 45 -5.35 4.01 0.17
C PRO A 45 -6.76 3.38 0.09
N PRO A 46 -6.86 2.05 0.02
CA PRO A 46 -8.15 1.37 0.13
C PRO A 46 -8.79 1.66 1.49
N ARG A 47 -10.08 2.00 1.52
CA ARG A 47 -10.83 2.26 2.77
C ARG A 47 -10.92 1.05 3.70
N ARG A 48 -11.07 -0.15 3.13
CA ARG A 48 -11.23 -1.40 3.90
C ARG A 48 -9.88 -1.87 4.45
N ARG A 49 -9.75 -1.98 5.77
CA ARG A 49 -8.56 -2.52 6.46
C ARG A 49 -8.14 -3.89 5.91
N LYS A 50 -9.09 -4.81 5.72
CA LYS A 50 -8.85 -6.13 5.14
C LYS A 50 -8.19 -6.10 3.75
N THR A 51 -8.40 -5.05 2.95
CA THR A 51 -7.68 -4.88 1.67
C THR A 51 -6.24 -4.46 1.91
N ARG A 52 -6.01 -3.54 2.85
CA ARG A 52 -4.67 -3.08 3.24
C ARG A 52 -3.83 -4.23 3.83
N GLU A 53 -4.41 -5.05 4.69
CA GLU A 53 -3.76 -6.26 5.24
C GLU A 53 -3.32 -7.24 4.16
N ARG A 54 -4.18 -7.52 3.17
CA ARG A 54 -3.84 -8.41 2.05
C ARG A 54 -2.71 -7.86 1.18
N ILE A 55 -2.66 -6.54 0.99
CA ILE A 55 -1.56 -5.89 0.25
C ILE A 55 -0.24 -6.03 1.02
N ALA A 56 -0.23 -5.75 2.33
CA ALA A 56 0.96 -5.90 3.17
C ALA A 56 1.46 -7.36 3.17
N HIS A 57 0.55 -8.31 3.35
CA HIS A 57 0.85 -9.74 3.28
C HIS A 57 1.41 -10.15 1.90
N ALA A 58 0.82 -9.67 0.80
CA ALA A 58 1.31 -9.98 -0.55
C ALA A 58 2.71 -9.41 -0.83
N LEU A 59 3.09 -8.34 -0.12
CA LEU A 59 4.42 -7.75 -0.11
C LEU A 59 5.34 -8.35 0.96
N GLY A 60 4.89 -9.32 1.77
CA GLY A 60 5.71 -9.94 2.81
C GLY A 60 6.15 -8.98 3.94
N VAL A 61 5.41 -7.90 4.16
CA VAL A 61 5.68 -6.91 5.23
C VAL A 61 4.53 -6.87 6.24
N SER A 62 4.80 -6.36 7.44
CA SER A 62 3.73 -6.13 8.42
C SER A 62 2.78 -5.01 7.98
N TYR A 63 1.59 -5.01 8.56
CA TYR A 63 0.61 -3.95 8.31
C TYR A 63 1.17 -2.58 8.71
N GLU A 64 1.84 -2.51 9.85
CA GLU A 64 2.39 -1.29 10.44
C GLU A 64 3.54 -0.73 9.61
N ALA A 65 4.40 -1.59 9.05
CA ALA A 65 5.50 -1.16 8.18
C ALA A 65 4.98 -0.43 6.92
N LEU A 66 3.88 -0.92 6.34
CA LEU A 66 3.29 -0.33 5.14
C LEU A 66 2.31 0.82 5.45
N TRP A 67 1.44 0.66 6.44
CA TRP A 67 0.28 1.54 6.68
C TRP A 67 0.34 2.32 8.01
N GLY A 68 1.38 2.15 8.84
CA GLY A 68 1.42 2.74 10.20
C GLY A 68 1.24 4.26 10.21
N GLU A 69 1.88 4.97 9.28
CA GLU A 69 1.72 6.43 9.16
C GLU A 69 0.34 6.85 8.67
N LEU A 70 -0.35 6.01 7.89
CA LEU A 70 -1.71 6.28 7.44
C LEU A 70 -2.67 6.31 8.62
N GLU A 71 -2.56 5.34 9.53
CA GLU A 71 -3.40 5.26 10.73
C GLU A 71 -3.09 6.40 11.71
N ALA A 72 -1.81 6.80 11.83
CA ALA A 72 -1.43 7.95 12.66
C ALA A 72 -2.05 9.28 12.17
N ARG A 73 -2.25 9.43 10.85
CA ARG A 73 -2.93 10.59 10.26
C ARG A 73 -4.46 10.45 10.23
N GLY A 74 -4.94 9.21 10.27
CA GLY A 74 -6.35 8.83 10.13
C GLY A 74 -7.03 8.40 11.43
N GLY A 75 -6.42 8.62 12.60
CA GLY A 75 -6.91 8.26 13.94
C GLY A 75 -8.28 8.80 14.35
N ALA A 76 -9.04 9.38 13.41
CA ALA A 76 -10.48 9.55 13.50
C ALA A 76 -11.15 8.84 12.30
N SER A 77 -11.43 7.55 12.46
CA SER A 77 -12.66 6.99 11.92
C SER A 77 -13.32 6.17 13.03
N PRO A 78 -14.61 6.44 13.33
CA PRO A 78 -15.34 5.84 14.44
C PRO A 78 -15.54 4.33 14.30
#